data_AF-A0A3D3UDG0-F1
#
_entry.id   AF-A0A3D3UDG0-F1
#
_cell.length_a   1.000
_cell.length_b   1.000
_cell.length_c   1.000
_cell.angle_alpha   90.00
_cell.angle_beta   90.00
_cell.angle_gamma   90.00
#
_symmetry.space_group_name_H-M   'P 1'
#
loop_
_entity.id
_entity.type
_entity.pdbx_description
1 polymer ?
#
loop_
_entity_poly.entity_id
_entity_poly.type
_entity_poly.pdbx_seq_one_letter_code
_entity_poly.pdbx_strand_id
1 'polypeptide(L)' 'AVFTRDIDTAMRVYKRIDGTAIMVNDHTAFRVDWMPFAGARESGHGVGGIPYTIHEMQIEKMMVLRSDEI' A
#
# COMPACT_ATOMS: atom_id res chain seq x y z
N ALA A 1 -12.91 3.12 -8.05
CA ALA A 1 -13.59 4.04 -7.11
C ALA A 1 -15.09 3.75 -7.13
N VAL A 2 -15.81 4.10 -6.07
CA VAL A 2 -17.27 3.99 -5.98
C VAL A 2 -17.83 5.23 -5.29
N PHE A 3 -18.92 5.77 -5.83
CA PHE A 3 -19.71 6.81 -5.16
C PHE A 3 -20.95 6.15 -4.58
N THR A 4 -21.06 6.10 -3.25
CA THR A 4 -22.17 5.46 -2.55
C THR A 4 -22.31 6.00 -1.12
N ARG A 5 -23.54 5.98 -0.62
CA ARG A 5 -23.86 6.21 0.80
C ARG A 5 -24.06 4.91 1.58
N ASP A 6 -24.12 3.77 0.88
CA ASP A 6 -24.29 2.44 1.46
C ASP A 6 -22.92 1.77 1.70
N ILE A 7 -22.67 1.42 2.96
CA ILE A 7 -21.43 0.77 3.41
C ILE A 7 -21.28 -0.64 2.84
N ASP A 8 -22.38 -1.38 2.66
CA ASP A 8 -22.31 -2.75 2.13
C ASP A 8 -21.88 -2.75 0.67
N THR A 9 -22.36 -1.76 -0.10
CA THR A 9 -21.88 -1.53 -1.46
C THR A 9 -20.40 -1.17 -1.48
N ALA A 10 -19.92 -0.26 -0.62
CA ALA A 10 -18.51 0.10 -0.55
C ALA A 10 -17.63 -1.12 -0.20
N MET A 11 -18.05 -1.92 0.79
CA MET A 11 -17.33 -3.13 1.20
C MET A 11 -17.34 -4.22 0.13
N ARG A 12 -18.45 -4.36 -0.62
CA ARG A 12 -18.53 -5.29 -1.75
C ARG A 12 -17.56 -4.91 -2.86
N VAL A 13 -17.48 -3.62 -3.19
CA VAL A 13 -16.53 -3.10 -4.18
C VAL A 13 -15.10 -3.34 -3.72
N TYR A 14 -14.79 -2.99 -2.47
CA TYR A 14 -13.47 -3.23 -1.87
C TYR A 14 -13.02 -4.70 -1.98
N LYS A 15 -13.92 -5.65 -1.73
CA LYS A 15 -13.60 -7.09 -1.75
C LYS A 15 -13.48 -7.69 -3.15
N ARG A 16 -14.06 -7.06 -4.18
CA ARG A 16 -14.23 -7.68 -5.51
C ARG A 16 -13.46 -6.99 -6.63
N ILE A 17 -13.10 -5.73 -6.47
CA ILE A 17 -12.25 -5.04 -7.45
C ILE A 17 -10.80 -5.39 -7.15
N ASP A 18 -10.10 -5.89 -8.17
CA ASP A 18 -8.66 -6.18 -8.12
C ASP A 18 -7.83 -4.89 -8.21
N GLY A 19 -7.94 -4.05 -7.19
CA GLY A 19 -7.19 -2.81 -7.05
C GLY A 19 -6.53 -2.72 -5.68
N THR A 20 -5.37 -2.08 -5.63
CA THR A 20 -4.61 -1.86 -4.39
C THR A 20 -5.22 -0.76 -3.51
N ALA A 21 -5.95 0.18 -4.12
CA ALA A 21 -6.65 1.25 -3.42
C ALA A 21 -8.03 1.51 -4.05
N ILE A 22 -9.06 1.62 -3.21
CA ILE A 22 -10.44 1.86 -3.63
C ILE A 22 -10.92 3.17 -3.01
N MET A 23 -11.09 4.20 -3.86
CA MET A 23 -11.64 5.47 -3.42
C MET A 23 -13.15 5.37 -3.23
N VAL A 24 -13.66 5.83 -2.09
CA VAL A 24 -15.09 5.90 -1.78
C VAL A 24 -15.48 7.37 -1.73
N ASN A 25 -16.43 7.77 -2.57
CA ASN A 25 -16.88 9.15 -2.73
C ASN A 25 -15.78 10.13 -3.15
N ASP A 26 -14.76 9.63 -3.85
CA ASP A 26 -13.72 10.43 -4.46
C ASP A 26 -13.27 9.81 -5.80
N HIS A 27 -12.61 10.62 -6.63
CA HIS A 27 -12.08 10.23 -7.93
C HIS A 27 -10.79 9.40 -7.80
N THR A 28 -10.47 8.60 -8.82
CA THR A 28 -9.32 7.66 -8.79
C THR A 28 -7.96 8.32 -8.85
N ALA A 29 -7.86 9.59 -9.23
CA ALA A 29 -6.59 10.32 -9.29
C ALA A 29 -6.21 10.94 -7.93
N PHE A 30 -7.07 10.86 -6.92
CA PHE A 30 -6.75 11.32 -5.58
C PHE A 30 -5.54 10.56 -5.03
N ARG A 31 -4.57 11.31 -4.53
CA ARG A 31 -3.32 10.81 -3.96
C ARG A 31 -2.80 11.78 -2.90
N VAL A 32 -2.18 11.24 -1.86
CA VAL A 32 -1.33 11.96 -0.92
C VAL A 32 0.06 11.32 -0.86
N ASP A 33 1.11 12.06 -0.54
CA ASP A 33 2.49 11.61 -0.73
C ASP A 33 2.94 10.45 0.17
N TRP A 34 2.30 10.31 1.34
CA TRP A 34 2.64 9.30 2.32
C TRP A 34 1.80 8.02 2.23
N MET A 35 0.71 8.03 1.45
CA MET A 35 -0.15 6.84 1.35
C MET A 35 0.57 5.71 0.60
N PRO A 36 0.28 4.44 0.92
CA PRO A 36 0.72 3.33 0.09
C PRO A 36 0.15 3.46 -1.32
N PHE A 37 1.03 3.51 -2.31
CA PHE A 37 0.63 3.59 -3.72
C PHE A 37 1.25 2.44 -4.51
N ALA A 38 0.43 1.46 -4.90
CA ALA A 38 0.90 0.26 -5.56
C ALA A 38 0.06 -0.08 -6.79
N GLY A 39 0.64 -0.74 -7.78
CA GLY A 39 -0.10 -1.37 -8.87
C GLY A 39 -0.52 -2.79 -8.50
N ALA A 40 -1.61 -3.28 -9.08
CA ALA A 40 -1.95 -4.70 -9.07
C ALA A 40 -1.72 -5.30 -10.47
N ARG A 41 -1.32 -6.57 -10.52
CA ARG A 41 -1.08 -7.32 -11.76
C ARG A 41 -0.08 -6.61 -12.68
N GLU A 42 -0.46 -6.32 -13.92
CA GLU A 42 0.38 -5.66 -14.92
C GLU A 42 0.62 -4.18 -14.62
N SER A 43 -0.06 -3.61 -13.61
CA SER A 43 0.05 -2.18 -13.26
C SER A 43 1.34 -1.83 -12.50
N GLY A 44 2.12 -2.83 -12.06
CA GLY A 44 3.42 -2.61 -11.44
C GLY A 44 3.72 -3.54 -10.26
N HIS A 45 4.92 -3.36 -9.70
CA HIS A 45 5.43 -4.07 -8.54
C HIS A 45 5.95 -3.08 -7.49
N GLY A 46 6.02 -3.52 -6.22
CA GLY A 46 6.44 -2.69 -5.10
C GLY A 46 5.30 -1.80 -4.56
N VAL A 47 5.63 -1.04 -3.51
CA VAL A 47 4.71 -0.10 -2.86
C VAL A 47 5.40 1.25 -2.77
N GLY A 48 4.88 2.23 -3.50
CA GLY A 48 5.28 3.62 -3.40
C GLY A 48 4.71 4.32 -2.17
N GLY A 49 5.09 5.59 -2.02
CA GLY A 49 4.82 6.39 -0.84
C GLY A 49 6.08 6.46 0.03
N ILE A 50 6.36 7.64 0.59
CA ILE A 50 7.65 7.96 1.25
C ILE A 50 8.15 6.84 2.19
N PRO A 51 7.37 6.37 3.19
CA PRO A 51 7.88 5.35 4.11
C PRO A 51 8.14 3.98 3.46
N TYR A 52 7.32 3.60 2.48
CA TYR A 52 7.43 2.33 1.78
C TYR A 52 8.63 2.30 0.84
N THR A 53 8.84 3.39 0.11
CA THR A 53 10.00 3.56 -0.77
C THR A 53 11.30 3.63 0.04
N ILE A 54 11.31 4.32 1.19
CA ILE A 54 12.50 4.32 2.07
C ILE A 54 12.85 2.90 2.52
N HIS A 55 11.85 2.11 2.92
CA HIS A 55 12.09 0.72 3.33
C HIS A 55 12.62 -0.14 2.18
N GLU A 56 12.07 0.00 0.97
CA GLU A 56 12.53 -0.74 -0.23
C GLU A 56 13.94 -0.31 -0.69
N MET A 57 14.31 0.96 -0.47
CA MET A 57 15.64 1.50 -0.77
C MET A 57 16.69 1.21 0.32
N GLN A 58 16.31 0.57 1.42
CA GLN A 58 17.22 0.19 2.50
C GLN A 58 17.72 -1.25 2.34
N ILE A 59 18.96 -1.50 2.78
CA ILE A 59 19.52 -2.84 2.88
C ILE A 59 19.52 -3.23 4.35
N GLU A 60 18.74 -4.25 4.71
CA GLU A 60 18.79 -4.82 6.05
C GLU A 60 20.11 -5.56 6.27
N LYS A 61 20.84 -5.17 7.32
CA LYS A 61 22.11 -5.79 7.69
C LYS A 61 21.93 -6.58 8.98
N MET A 62 21.97 -7.90 8.87
CA MET A 62 21.94 -8.80 10.02
C MET A 62 23.32 -8.88 10.67
N MET A 63 23.35 -8.77 12.01
CA MET A 63 24.51 -9.04 12.83
C MET A 63 24.19 -10.22 13.74
N VAL A 64 24.96 -11.30 13.62
CA VAL A 64 24.89 -12.44 14.54
C VAL A 64 26.11 -12.38 15.44
N LEU A 65 25.86 -12.26 16.73
CA LEU A 65 26.89 -12.15 17.75
C LEU A 65 26.78 -13.30 18.73
N ARG A 66 27.93 -13.89 19.05
CA ARG A 66 28.16 -14.66 20.27
C ARG A 66 29.39 -14.02 20.92
N SER A 67 29.22 -13.42 22.09
CA SER A 67 30.27 -12.81 22.90
C SER A 67 30.07 -13.24 24.33
N ASP A 68 31.17 -13.43 25.06
CA ASP A 68 31.16 -13.70 26.51
C ASP A 68 31.22 -12.38 27.32
N GLU A 69 31.45 -11.24 26.66
CA GLU A 69 31.51 -9.90 27.25
C GLU A 69 30.22 -9.06 27.09
N ILE A 70 29.27 -9.54 26.28
CA ILE A 70 27.92 -8.97 26.14
C ILE A 70 26.91 -9.94 26.78
#